data_AF-A0A6J7I253-F1
#
_entry.id   AF-A0A6J7I253-F1
#
_cell.length_a   1.000
_cell.length_b   1.000
_cell.length_c   1.000
_cell.angle_alpha   90.00
_cell.angle_beta   90.00
_cell.angle_gamma   90.00
#
_symmetry.space_group_name_H-M   'P 1'
#
loop_
_entity.id
_entity.type
_entity.pdbx_description
1 polymer ?
#
loop_
_entity_poly.entity_id
_entity_poly.type
_entity_poly.pdbx_seq_one_letter_code
_entity_poly.pdbx_strand_id
1 'polypeptide(L)'
;MDRVALLATLADSVGDERAIAAAQSSLGKEGLAALLPYLQTTALPRVNRRSADGLKKLCSRLRDEVSTATGVEAPKLEELRRVAPSSILIAAFTILGMYLLIGQFAHVEWATMFEDAHWVWVPVVFLLAWVPIAGLSMSLLGSVSKPLPLRPVVMLEIGTKFTGLAGGGVTTFALQVRFFQKQGLKSAVAVTSSLLNSVASGFTEVVFLLIALIFGASAFSLSKGGSGSSGGLSGKIFLAAILIAVITAIAFTIPGLRHRVSKFLIPQVHAAKENLAAVMKNPRKGLQMLAGNALSQVFYALVLWAALHTYGESLGLMQLIIINTLASILGGIAPVPGGIGVIEAGLIAGFTAAGIPDQQAIAATFTARMFTAYLPPIWGWLSINWLRHRDYV
;
A
#
# COMPACT_ATOMS: atom_id res chain seq x y z
N MET A 1 -15.18 -4.32 31.66
CA MET A 1 -15.73 -3.13 30.98
C MET A 1 -16.80 -2.45 31.82
N ASP A 2 -17.84 -3.17 32.26
CA ASP A 2 -18.93 -2.58 33.06
C ASP A 2 -18.47 -1.93 34.37
N ARG A 3 -17.49 -2.52 35.06
CA ARG A 3 -16.89 -1.94 36.27
C ARG A 3 -16.17 -0.61 36.02
N VAL A 4 -15.56 -0.45 34.84
CA VAL A 4 -14.88 0.80 34.43
C VAL A 4 -15.90 1.87 34.07
N ALA A 5 -16.97 1.47 33.35
CA ALA A 5 -18.09 2.34 33.03
C ALA A 5 -18.74 2.88 34.32
N LEU A 6 -19.02 2.00 35.28
CA LEU A 6 -19.61 2.34 36.57
C LEU A 6 -18.71 3.29 37.38
N LEU A 7 -17.40 3.02 37.46
CA LEU A 7 -16.44 3.90 38.12
C LEU A 7 -16.41 5.29 37.49
N ALA A 8 -16.37 5.38 36.15
CA ALA A 8 -16.37 6.66 35.45
C ALA A 8 -17.68 7.44 35.62
N THR A 9 -18.84 6.76 35.67
CA THR A 9 -20.13 7.40 35.95
C THR A 9 -20.25 7.86 37.41
N LEU A 10 -19.68 7.13 38.37
CA LEU A 10 -19.65 7.52 39.78
C LEU A 10 -18.71 8.70 40.02
N ALA A 11 -17.54 8.69 39.40
CA ALA A 11 -16.60 9.81 39.41
C ALA A 11 -17.24 11.09 38.85
N ASP A 12 -18.04 10.95 37.80
CA ASP A 12 -18.74 12.08 37.19
C ASP A 12 -19.83 12.70 38.07
N SER A 13 -20.48 11.88 38.90
CA SER A 13 -21.62 12.29 39.73
C SER A 13 -21.23 12.73 41.13
N VAL A 14 -20.19 12.13 41.71
CA VAL A 14 -19.81 12.32 43.12
C VAL A 14 -18.38 12.86 43.29
N GLY A 15 -17.62 12.95 42.20
CA GLY A 15 -16.22 13.37 42.20
C GLY A 15 -15.24 12.20 42.29
N ASP A 16 -14.04 12.41 41.73
CA ASP A 16 -13.04 11.37 41.50
C ASP A 16 -12.59 10.69 42.81
N GLU A 17 -12.24 11.46 43.86
CA GLU A 17 -11.83 10.94 45.17
C GLU A 17 -12.86 10.03 45.86
N ARG A 18 -14.14 10.44 45.85
CA ARG A 18 -15.22 9.68 46.50
C ARG A 18 -15.56 8.40 45.74
N ALA A 19 -15.51 8.45 44.41
CA ALA A 19 -15.72 7.30 43.57
C ALA A 19 -14.59 6.27 43.72
N ILE A 20 -13.34 6.73 43.82
CA ILE A 20 -12.17 5.87 44.04
C ILE A 20 -12.22 5.24 45.44
N ALA A 21 -12.56 6.01 46.49
CA ALA A 21 -12.70 5.48 47.85
C ALA A 21 -13.79 4.39 47.93
N ALA A 22 -14.93 4.60 47.28
CA ALA A 22 -16.02 3.62 47.22
C ALA A 22 -15.65 2.37 46.39
N ALA A 23 -14.88 2.56 45.31
CA ALA A 23 -14.38 1.45 44.52
C ALA A 23 -13.31 0.65 45.26
N GLN A 24 -12.42 1.32 45.99
CA GLN A 24 -11.38 0.69 46.80
C GLN A 24 -11.97 -0.10 47.97
N SER A 25 -13.02 0.42 48.64
CA SER A 25 -13.70 -0.30 49.72
C SER A 25 -14.43 -1.55 49.23
N SER A 26 -14.95 -1.53 47.99
CA SER A 26 -15.75 -2.62 47.43
C SER A 26 -14.91 -3.67 46.68
N LEU A 27 -13.85 -3.26 45.99
CA LEU A 27 -13.03 -4.13 45.12
C LEU A 27 -11.66 -4.46 45.72
N GLY A 28 -11.26 -3.80 46.80
CA GLY A 28 -9.92 -3.88 47.36
C GLY A 28 -8.86 -3.21 46.47
N LYS A 29 -7.64 -3.08 47.01
CA LYS A 29 -6.52 -2.40 46.35
C LYS A 29 -6.08 -3.10 45.05
N GLU A 30 -6.07 -4.43 45.04
CA GLU A 30 -5.70 -5.24 43.87
C GLU A 30 -6.79 -5.23 42.78
N GLY A 31 -8.06 -5.29 43.17
CA GLY A 31 -9.18 -5.21 42.24
C GLY A 31 -9.29 -3.84 41.57
N LEU A 32 -8.92 -2.77 42.28
CA LEU A 32 -8.83 -1.42 41.72
C LEU A 32 -7.64 -1.27 40.77
N ALA A 33 -6.47 -1.82 41.11
CA ALA A 33 -5.30 -1.82 40.24
C ALA A 33 -5.55 -2.58 38.92
N ALA A 34 -6.34 -3.66 38.96
CA ALA A 34 -6.74 -4.41 37.76
C ALA A 34 -7.62 -3.61 36.79
N LEU A 35 -8.21 -2.48 37.20
CA LEU A 35 -9.02 -1.61 36.34
C LEU A 35 -8.17 -0.56 35.59
N LEU A 36 -6.93 -0.30 36.02
CA LEU A 36 -6.03 0.69 35.42
C LEU A 36 -5.78 0.50 33.91
N PRO A 37 -5.57 -0.73 33.38
CA PRO A 37 -5.33 -0.93 31.94
C PRO A 37 -6.57 -0.60 31.08
N TYR A 38 -7.76 -0.72 31.68
CA TYR A 38 -9.05 -0.63 31.00
C TYR A 38 -9.72 0.75 31.13
N LEU A 39 -9.16 1.68 31.92
CA LEU A 39 -9.59 3.09 32.03
C LEU A 39 -9.24 3.89 30.77
N GLN A 40 -9.87 3.52 29.65
CA GLN A 40 -9.72 4.14 28.34
C GLN A 40 -11.07 4.68 27.86
N THR A 41 -11.05 5.75 27.07
CA THR A 41 -12.26 6.34 26.47
C THR A 41 -13.06 5.34 25.63
N THR A 42 -12.42 4.29 25.14
CA THR A 42 -13.00 3.18 24.36
C THR A 42 -13.80 2.17 25.17
N ALA A 43 -13.58 2.08 26.49
CA ALA A 43 -14.30 1.20 27.41
C ALA A 43 -15.59 1.82 27.97
N LEU A 44 -15.80 3.12 27.75
CA LEU A 44 -16.95 3.87 28.25
C LEU A 44 -18.15 3.75 27.28
N PRO A 45 -19.36 3.41 27.78
CA PRO A 45 -20.60 3.48 27.00
C PRO A 45 -20.84 4.91 26.51
N ARG A 46 -21.40 5.08 25.30
CA ARG A 46 -21.69 6.38 24.64
C ARG A 46 -22.70 7.29 25.38
N VAL A 47 -23.07 6.97 26.61
CA VAL A 47 -24.17 7.59 27.36
C VAL A 47 -23.80 8.96 27.96
N ASN A 48 -22.52 9.35 27.99
CA ASN A 48 -22.13 10.70 28.40
C ASN A 48 -21.89 11.64 27.20
N ARG A 49 -22.72 12.69 27.09
CA ARG A 49 -22.66 13.81 26.12
C ARG A 49 -21.39 14.70 26.23
N ARG A 50 -20.25 14.15 26.64
CA ARG A 50 -18.97 14.89 26.67
C ARG A 50 -18.26 14.75 25.32
N SER A 51 -17.62 15.84 24.88
CA SER A 51 -16.70 15.80 23.75
C SER A 51 -15.59 14.77 24.03
N ALA A 52 -15.04 14.15 22.97
CA ALA A 52 -14.00 13.12 23.09
C ALA A 52 -12.81 13.57 23.96
N ASP A 53 -12.48 14.87 23.91
CA ASP A 53 -11.43 15.49 24.73
C ASP A 53 -11.78 15.55 26.23
N GLY A 54 -13.06 15.77 26.58
CA GLY A 54 -13.52 15.78 27.97
C GLY A 54 -13.42 14.40 28.62
N LEU A 55 -13.77 13.34 27.86
CA LEU A 55 -13.63 11.96 28.31
C LEU A 55 -12.16 11.54 28.46
N LYS A 56 -11.30 11.98 27.54
CA LYS A 56 -9.85 11.73 27.60
C LYS A 56 -9.22 12.34 28.86
N LYS A 57 -9.62 13.57 29.22
CA LYS A 57 -9.17 14.24 30.45
C LYS A 57 -9.66 13.53 31.71
N LEU A 58 -10.92 13.09 31.74
CA LEU A 58 -11.47 12.34 32.87
C LEU A 58 -10.72 11.00 33.10
N CYS A 59 -10.50 10.23 32.04
CA CYS A 59 -9.74 8.97 32.14
C CYS A 59 -8.29 9.19 32.58
N SER A 60 -7.65 10.30 32.15
CA SER A 60 -6.31 10.66 32.61
C SER A 60 -6.29 10.94 34.11
N ARG A 61 -7.19 11.79 34.60
CA ARG A 61 -7.26 12.14 36.03
C ARG A 61 -7.53 10.91 36.91
N LEU A 62 -8.48 10.06 36.52
CA LEU A 62 -8.80 8.84 37.24
C LEU A 62 -7.62 7.84 37.23
N ARG A 63 -6.84 7.77 36.14
CA ARG A 63 -5.65 6.91 36.08
C ARG A 63 -4.56 7.43 37.02
N ASP A 64 -4.37 8.74 37.08
CA ASP A 64 -3.38 9.37 37.95
C ASP A 64 -3.77 9.18 39.44
N GLU A 65 -5.03 9.43 39.79
CA GLU A 65 -5.52 9.26 41.16
C GLU A 65 -5.61 7.79 41.62
N VAL A 66 -5.95 6.86 40.72
CA VAL A 66 -5.92 5.43 41.07
C VAL A 66 -4.47 4.94 41.21
N SER A 67 -3.54 5.44 40.41
CA SER A 67 -2.10 5.11 40.53
C SER A 67 -1.52 5.63 41.84
N THR A 68 -1.88 6.84 42.29
CA THR A 68 -1.46 7.38 43.59
C THR A 68 -2.10 6.62 44.77
N ALA A 69 -3.38 6.25 44.68
CA ALA A 69 -4.07 5.49 45.74
C ALA A 69 -3.60 4.02 45.86
N THR A 70 -3.16 3.41 44.75
CA THR A 70 -2.72 2.00 44.73
C THR A 70 -1.20 1.83 44.81
N GLY A 71 -0.40 2.86 44.54
CA GLY A 71 1.07 2.80 44.58
C GLY A 71 1.68 1.91 43.48
N VAL A 72 0.92 1.63 42.41
CA VAL A 72 1.35 0.82 41.26
C VAL A 72 1.49 1.72 40.04
N GLU A 73 2.65 1.71 39.38
CA GLU A 73 2.88 2.44 38.14
C GLU A 73 1.96 1.92 37.03
N ALA A 74 1.21 2.83 36.42
CA ALA A 74 0.15 2.49 35.48
C ALA A 74 0.71 1.80 34.20
N PRO A 75 0.42 0.49 33.95
CA PRO A 75 0.95 -0.23 32.80
C PRO A 75 0.45 0.33 31.45
N LYS A 76 1.21 0.07 30.38
CA LYS A 76 0.93 0.54 29.00
C LYS A 76 -0.50 0.16 28.58
N LEU A 77 -1.20 1.17 28.03
CA LEU A 77 -2.53 1.05 27.44
C LEU A 77 -2.51 0.01 26.31
N GLU A 78 -3.27 -1.07 26.45
CA GLU A 78 -3.43 -2.09 25.40
C GLU A 78 -4.41 -1.56 24.34
N GLU A 79 -3.96 -1.51 23.08
CA GLU A 79 -4.70 -0.93 21.97
C GLU A 79 -5.85 -1.85 21.56
N LEU A 80 -7.07 -1.55 22.02
CA LEU A 80 -8.29 -2.23 21.56
C LEU A 80 -8.53 -1.90 20.08
N ARG A 81 -8.12 -2.83 19.20
CA ARG A 81 -8.31 -2.78 17.75
C ARG A 81 -9.80 -2.92 17.42
N ARG A 82 -10.54 -1.81 17.38
CA ARG A 82 -11.90 -1.79 16.85
C ARG A 82 -11.87 -2.04 15.35
N VAL A 83 -12.73 -2.94 14.89
CA VAL A 83 -13.02 -3.16 13.48
C VAL A 83 -13.64 -1.87 12.93
N ALA A 84 -12.81 -1.04 12.32
CA ALA A 84 -13.26 0.22 11.74
C ALA A 84 -14.23 -0.07 10.57
N PRO A 85 -15.19 0.81 10.26
CA PRO A 85 -16.08 0.66 9.08
C PRO A 85 -15.30 0.57 7.75
N SER A 86 -14.03 1.00 7.74
CA SER A 86 -13.10 0.68 6.66
C SER A 86 -12.93 -0.82 6.45
N SER A 87 -13.01 -1.66 7.49
CA SER A 87 -12.93 -3.12 7.38
C SER A 87 -14.13 -3.72 6.64
N ILE A 88 -15.31 -3.11 6.75
CA ILE A 88 -16.51 -3.52 5.99
C ILE A 88 -16.33 -3.14 4.51
N LEU A 89 -15.79 -1.95 4.23
CA LEU A 89 -15.44 -1.56 2.86
C LEU A 89 -14.34 -2.48 2.29
N ILE A 90 -13.28 -2.77 3.04
CA ILE A 90 -12.23 -3.72 2.65
C ILE A 90 -12.86 -5.09 2.34
N ALA A 91 -13.74 -5.59 3.20
CA ALA A 91 -14.46 -6.84 2.96
C ALA A 91 -15.33 -6.78 1.70
N ALA A 92 -16.11 -5.71 1.51
CA ALA A 92 -16.96 -5.54 0.32
C ALA A 92 -16.14 -5.43 -0.99
N PHE A 93 -15.04 -4.68 -0.99
CA PHE A 93 -14.13 -4.59 -2.13
C PHE A 93 -13.37 -5.90 -2.38
N THR A 94 -13.04 -6.65 -1.33
CA THR A 94 -12.44 -7.99 -1.46
C THR A 94 -13.44 -8.96 -2.07
N ILE A 95 -14.69 -8.94 -1.62
CA ILE A 95 -15.78 -9.76 -2.20
C ILE A 95 -16.03 -9.37 -3.65
N LEU A 96 -16.06 -8.07 -3.96
CA LEU A 96 -16.21 -7.59 -5.34
C LEU A 96 -15.04 -8.01 -6.22
N GLY A 97 -13.80 -7.84 -5.75
CA GLY A 97 -12.60 -8.29 -6.47
C GLY A 97 -12.61 -9.80 -6.70
N MET A 98 -12.99 -10.57 -5.69
CA MET A 98 -13.17 -12.02 -5.79
C MET A 98 -14.25 -12.39 -6.81
N TYR A 99 -15.40 -11.74 -6.79
CA TYR A 99 -16.48 -11.97 -7.75
C TYR A 99 -16.03 -11.67 -9.19
N LEU A 100 -15.31 -10.56 -9.40
CA LEU A 100 -14.75 -10.21 -10.71
C LEU A 100 -13.70 -11.23 -11.18
N LEU A 101 -12.82 -11.70 -10.29
CA LEU A 101 -11.85 -12.76 -10.60
C LEU A 101 -12.53 -14.08 -10.96
N ILE A 102 -13.54 -14.50 -10.19
CA ILE A 102 -14.32 -15.72 -10.47
C ILE A 102 -14.99 -15.62 -11.84
N GLY A 103 -15.56 -14.46 -12.18
CA GLY A 103 -16.12 -14.21 -13.50
C GLY A 103 -15.09 -14.37 -14.63
N GLN A 104 -13.83 -13.99 -14.40
CA GLN A 104 -12.76 -14.19 -15.38
C GLN A 104 -12.31 -15.64 -15.51
N PHE A 105 -12.40 -16.44 -14.43
CA PHE A 105 -12.04 -17.86 -14.47
C PHE A 105 -13.13 -18.77 -15.04
N ALA A 106 -14.39 -18.32 -15.07
CA ALA A 106 -15.53 -19.13 -15.50
C ALA A 106 -15.48 -19.55 -16.98
N HIS A 107 -14.68 -18.88 -17.80
CA HIS A 107 -14.55 -19.13 -19.24
C HIS A 107 -13.16 -19.68 -19.63
N VAL A 108 -12.29 -19.97 -18.67
CA VAL A 108 -10.91 -20.41 -18.95
C VAL A 108 -10.80 -21.93 -18.87
N GLU A 109 -10.51 -22.56 -20.01
CA GLU A 109 -10.09 -23.96 -20.05
C GLU A 109 -8.62 -24.06 -19.65
N TRP A 110 -8.37 -24.28 -18.36
CA TRP A 110 -7.01 -24.37 -17.80
C TRP A 110 -6.17 -25.51 -18.37
N ALA A 111 -6.81 -26.57 -18.88
CA ALA A 111 -6.12 -27.75 -19.39
C ALA A 111 -5.36 -27.45 -20.69
N THR A 112 -5.98 -26.72 -21.62
CA THR A 112 -5.40 -26.37 -22.94
C THR A 112 -4.51 -25.12 -22.87
N MET A 113 -4.72 -24.28 -21.87
CA MET A 113 -4.01 -23.00 -21.65
C MET A 113 -2.48 -23.13 -21.50
N PHE A 114 -1.99 -24.30 -21.08
CA PHE A 114 -0.55 -24.55 -20.89
C PHE A 114 0.05 -25.49 -21.95
N GLU A 115 -0.75 -26.04 -22.86
CA GLU A 115 -0.28 -26.99 -23.88
C GLU A 115 0.59 -26.29 -24.94
N ASP A 116 0.20 -25.09 -25.36
CA ASP A 116 0.94 -24.29 -26.35
C ASP A 116 1.98 -23.34 -25.73
N ALA A 117 2.20 -23.42 -24.41
CA ALA A 117 3.07 -22.48 -23.71
C ALA A 117 4.56 -22.75 -24.00
N HIS A 118 5.28 -21.70 -24.41
CA HIS A 118 6.74 -21.71 -24.54
C HIS A 118 7.40 -21.53 -23.17
N TRP A 119 7.51 -22.63 -22.42
CA TRP A 119 8.08 -22.70 -21.07
C TRP A 119 9.49 -22.09 -20.91
N VAL A 120 10.23 -21.92 -22.01
CA VAL A 120 11.55 -21.26 -22.03
C VAL A 120 11.49 -19.83 -21.47
N TRP A 121 10.36 -19.15 -21.63
CA TRP A 121 10.19 -17.78 -21.14
C TRP A 121 9.89 -17.71 -19.64
N VAL A 122 9.40 -18.77 -19.00
CA VAL A 122 9.06 -18.78 -17.57
C VAL A 122 10.31 -18.52 -16.69
N PRO A 123 11.47 -19.18 -16.90
CA PRO A 123 12.71 -18.81 -16.23
C PRO A 123 13.13 -17.35 -16.48
N VAL A 124 12.90 -16.81 -17.68
CA VAL A 124 13.21 -15.40 -18.00
C VAL A 124 12.34 -14.46 -17.18
N VAL A 125 11.03 -14.74 -17.07
CA VAL A 125 10.11 -14.00 -16.18
C VAL A 125 10.60 -14.04 -14.74
N PHE A 126 10.99 -15.22 -14.24
CA PHE A 126 11.54 -15.38 -12.90
C PHE A 126 12.79 -14.53 -12.68
N LEU A 127 13.75 -14.57 -13.60
CA LEU A 127 15.00 -13.81 -13.47
C LEU A 127 14.76 -12.30 -13.54
N LEU A 128 13.90 -11.84 -14.46
CA LEU A 128 13.57 -10.42 -14.60
C LEU A 128 12.83 -9.89 -13.36
N ALA A 129 12.03 -10.71 -12.68
CA ALA A 129 11.27 -10.30 -11.49
C ALA A 129 12.14 -9.89 -10.29
N TRP A 130 13.42 -10.31 -10.24
CA TRP A 130 14.35 -9.92 -9.19
C TRP A 130 14.95 -8.53 -9.38
N VAL A 131 15.04 -8.05 -10.62
CA VAL A 131 15.68 -6.77 -10.94
C VAL A 131 14.92 -5.56 -10.37
N PRO A 132 13.57 -5.50 -10.40
CA PRO A 132 12.81 -4.45 -9.73
C PRO A 132 13.11 -4.34 -8.23
N ILE A 133 13.39 -5.46 -7.55
CA ILE A 133 13.75 -5.44 -6.12
C ILE A 133 15.08 -4.68 -5.93
N ALA A 134 16.05 -4.92 -6.81
CA ALA A 134 17.33 -4.18 -6.79
C ALA A 134 17.14 -2.69 -7.13
N GLY A 135 16.29 -2.37 -8.11
CA GLY A 135 15.95 -0.98 -8.45
C GLY A 135 15.28 -0.22 -7.31
N LEU A 136 14.30 -0.83 -6.64
CA LEU A 136 13.64 -0.27 -5.46
C LEU A 136 14.63 -0.11 -4.29
N SER A 137 15.54 -1.06 -4.11
CA SER A 137 16.62 -0.98 -3.12
C SER A 137 17.54 0.21 -3.39
N MET A 138 17.89 0.43 -4.66
CA MET A 138 18.67 1.59 -5.10
C MET A 138 17.91 2.89 -4.85
N SER A 139 16.59 2.90 -5.08
CA SER A 139 15.73 4.04 -4.78
C SER A 139 15.76 4.39 -3.29
N LEU A 140 15.60 3.39 -2.43
CA LEU A 140 15.61 3.56 -0.98
C LEU A 140 16.97 4.08 -0.48
N LEU A 141 18.08 3.65 -1.08
CA LEU A 141 19.41 4.19 -0.79
C LEU A 141 19.58 5.65 -1.23
N GLY A 142 18.82 6.08 -2.24
CA GLY A 142 18.76 7.46 -2.71
C GLY A 142 17.98 8.38 -1.77
N SER A 143 16.97 7.87 -1.06
CA SER A 143 16.11 8.66 -0.17
C SER A 143 16.74 9.04 1.18
N VAL A 144 17.91 8.46 1.49
CA VAL A 144 18.63 8.69 2.74
C VAL A 144 20.06 9.18 2.45
N SER A 145 20.47 10.27 3.12
CA SER A 145 21.82 10.82 3.00
C SER A 145 22.88 9.96 3.71
N LYS A 146 22.50 9.24 4.77
CA LYS A 146 23.39 8.30 5.49
C LYS A 146 23.70 7.08 4.60
N PRO A 147 24.97 6.62 4.54
CA PRO A 147 25.29 5.37 3.85
C PRO A 147 24.65 4.20 4.62
N LEU A 148 23.78 3.45 3.93
CA LEU A 148 23.18 2.23 4.45
C LEU A 148 23.82 1.02 3.76
N PRO A 149 24.01 -0.11 4.47
CA PRO A 149 24.50 -1.33 3.87
C PRO A 149 23.50 -1.87 2.83
N LEU A 150 23.99 -2.27 1.65
CA LEU A 150 23.13 -2.75 0.55
C LEU A 150 22.35 -4.02 0.93
N ARG A 151 22.99 -4.96 1.64
CA ARG A 151 22.36 -6.26 1.96
C ARG A 151 21.10 -6.12 2.83
N PRO A 152 21.12 -5.39 3.97
CA PRO A 152 19.90 -5.17 4.75
C PRO A 152 18.83 -4.38 4.01
N VAL A 153 19.19 -3.49 3.07
CA VAL A 153 18.21 -2.76 2.25
C VAL A 153 17.51 -3.68 1.25
N VAL A 154 18.25 -4.55 0.55
CA VAL A 154 17.65 -5.55 -0.34
C VAL A 154 16.73 -6.49 0.45
N MET A 155 17.18 -6.93 1.62
CA MET A 155 16.35 -7.75 2.51
C MET A 155 15.10 -6.99 2.95
N LEU A 156 15.20 -5.70 3.26
CA LEU A 156 14.04 -4.88 3.61
C LEU A 156 13.04 -4.85 2.45
N GLU A 157 13.48 -4.61 1.21
CA GLU A 157 12.60 -4.58 0.03
C GLU A 157 11.98 -5.95 -0.30
N ILE A 158 12.68 -7.05 -0.03
CA ILE A 158 12.06 -8.38 -0.10
C ILE A 158 10.99 -8.52 0.99
N GLY A 159 11.29 -8.05 2.21
CA GLY A 159 10.36 -8.02 3.34
C GLY A 159 9.11 -7.18 3.09
N THR A 160 9.23 -6.07 2.35
CA THR A 160 8.09 -5.20 2.03
C THR A 160 7.02 -5.92 1.20
N LYS A 161 7.39 -6.96 0.44
CA LYS A 161 6.43 -7.81 -0.29
C LYS A 161 5.54 -8.62 0.65
N PHE A 162 6.10 -9.13 1.75
CA PHE A 162 5.31 -9.80 2.78
C PHE A 162 4.43 -8.82 3.55
N THR A 163 4.97 -7.69 4.01
CA THR A 163 4.17 -6.71 4.77
C THR A 163 3.10 -6.04 3.92
N GLY A 164 3.38 -5.82 2.63
CA GLY A 164 2.42 -5.29 1.68
C GLY A 164 1.23 -6.21 1.50
N LEU A 165 1.46 -7.53 1.49
CA LEU A 165 0.39 -8.53 1.49
C LEU A 165 -0.33 -8.61 2.84
N ALA A 166 0.41 -8.66 3.95
CA ALA A 166 -0.15 -8.91 5.28
C ALA A 166 -0.95 -7.73 5.85
N GLY A 167 -0.60 -6.49 5.50
CA GLY A 167 -1.24 -5.30 6.06
C GLY A 167 -1.18 -4.05 5.17
N GLY A 168 -0.84 -4.21 3.89
CA GLY A 168 -0.85 -3.11 2.92
C GLY A 168 0.25 -2.08 3.15
N GLY A 169 0.04 -0.89 2.57
CA GLY A 169 1.03 0.20 2.59
C GLY A 169 1.41 0.66 4.00
N VAL A 170 0.50 0.60 4.97
CA VAL A 170 0.77 1.03 6.36
C VAL A 170 1.80 0.13 7.04
N THR A 171 1.69 -1.19 6.88
CA THR A 171 2.65 -2.14 7.47
C THR A 171 4.00 -2.05 6.79
N THR A 172 4.03 -1.88 5.47
CA THR A 172 5.28 -1.63 4.72
C THR A 172 5.96 -0.33 5.15
N PHE A 173 5.20 0.73 5.34
CA PHE A 173 5.71 2.00 5.86
C PHE A 173 6.29 1.85 7.27
N ALA A 174 5.56 1.20 8.17
CA ALA A 174 6.03 0.95 9.54
C ALA A 174 7.33 0.13 9.58
N LEU A 175 7.45 -0.89 8.70
CA LEU A 175 8.67 -1.69 8.55
C LEU A 175 9.86 -0.81 8.14
N GLN A 176 9.69 0.06 7.13
CA GLN A 176 10.74 0.95 6.66
C GLN A 176 11.15 1.99 7.72
N VAL A 177 10.18 2.60 8.41
CA VAL A 177 10.46 3.56 9.50
C VAL A 177 11.26 2.89 10.61
N ARG A 178 10.85 1.68 11.02
CA ARG A 178 11.53 0.91 12.07
C ARG A 178 12.94 0.51 11.65
N PHE A 179 13.13 0.12 10.39
CA PHE A 179 14.47 -0.12 9.82
C PHE A 179 15.35 1.13 9.90
N PHE A 180 14.86 2.29 9.49
CA PHE A 180 15.61 3.54 9.55
C PHE A 180 15.96 3.95 10.98
N GLN A 181 15.06 3.75 11.95
CA GLN A 181 15.32 3.99 13.36
C GLN A 181 16.44 3.09 13.90
N LYS A 182 16.40 1.78 13.61
CA LYS A 182 17.46 0.83 14.00
C LYS A 182 18.80 1.14 13.35
N GLN A 183 18.79 1.76 12.17
CA GLN A 183 20.00 2.27 11.52
C GLN A 183 20.49 3.62 12.09
N GLY A 184 19.90 4.11 13.19
CA GLY A 184 20.34 5.30 13.91
C GLY A 184 19.90 6.62 13.29
N LEU A 185 18.83 6.63 12.49
CA LEU A 185 18.19 7.87 12.03
C LEU A 185 17.19 8.34 13.10
N LYS A 186 17.14 9.66 13.34
CA LYS A 186 16.12 10.27 14.22
C LYS A 186 14.72 9.91 13.69
N SER A 187 13.77 9.63 14.57
CA SER A 187 12.42 9.17 14.18
C SER A 187 11.71 10.10 13.18
N ALA A 188 11.93 11.42 13.30
CA ALA A 188 11.41 12.39 12.33
C ALA A 188 12.03 12.21 10.93
N VAL A 189 13.33 11.93 10.83
CA VAL A 189 14.04 11.69 9.56
C VAL A 189 13.64 10.34 8.95
N ALA A 190 13.42 9.32 9.77
CA ALA A 190 12.95 8.01 9.31
C ALA A 190 11.57 8.09 8.63
N VAL A 191 10.64 8.82 9.25
CA VAL A 191 9.29 9.06 8.71
C VAL A 191 9.36 9.88 7.42
N THR A 192 10.14 10.97 7.41
CA THR A 192 10.25 11.80 6.21
C THR A 192 10.96 11.07 5.07
N SER A 193 11.99 10.27 5.31
CA SER A 193 12.68 9.49 4.26
C SER A 193 11.80 8.39 3.65
N SER A 194 10.96 7.72 4.45
CA SER A 194 10.01 6.73 3.93
C SER A 194 8.87 7.39 3.12
N LEU A 195 8.38 8.55 3.58
CA LEU A 195 7.42 9.36 2.82
C LEU A 195 8.04 9.87 1.51
N LEU A 196 9.28 10.36 1.56
CA LEU A 196 10.01 10.85 0.39
C LEU A 196 10.14 9.76 -0.68
N ASN A 197 10.52 8.54 -0.29
CA ASN A 197 10.62 7.40 -1.20
C ASN A 197 9.27 7.05 -1.83
N SER A 198 8.20 7.04 -1.05
CA SER A 198 6.83 6.77 -1.54
C SER A 198 6.34 7.82 -2.53
N VAL A 199 6.64 9.10 -2.29
CA VAL A 199 6.27 10.18 -3.22
C VAL A 199 7.14 10.13 -4.47
N ALA A 200 8.43 9.84 -4.33
CA ALA A 200 9.34 9.73 -5.46
C ALA A 200 8.96 8.58 -6.41
N SER A 201 8.55 7.43 -5.85
CA SER A 201 8.04 6.31 -6.66
C SER A 201 6.76 6.71 -7.40
N GLY A 202 5.79 7.32 -6.71
CA GLY A 202 4.55 7.78 -7.35
C GLY A 202 4.77 8.88 -8.40
N PHE A 203 5.69 9.81 -8.17
CA PHE A 203 6.08 10.80 -9.17
C PHE A 203 6.70 10.15 -10.40
N THR A 204 7.63 9.22 -10.20
CA THR A 204 8.27 8.47 -11.30
C THR A 204 7.20 7.72 -12.11
N GLU A 205 6.26 7.09 -11.43
CA GLU A 205 5.15 6.36 -12.04
C GLU A 205 4.28 7.28 -12.93
N VAL A 206 3.90 8.47 -12.44
CA VAL A 206 3.15 9.46 -13.23
C VAL A 206 3.96 9.98 -14.42
N VAL A 207 5.24 10.28 -14.25
CA VAL A 207 6.10 10.74 -15.34
C VAL A 207 6.22 9.66 -16.43
N PHE A 208 6.43 8.41 -16.03
CA PHE A 208 6.48 7.28 -16.97
C PHE A 208 5.15 7.09 -17.69
N LEU A 209 4.01 7.23 -17.00
CA LEU A 209 2.69 7.21 -17.64
C LEU A 209 2.56 8.31 -18.69
N LEU A 210 2.96 9.55 -18.38
CA LEU A 210 2.85 10.68 -19.32
C LEU A 210 3.76 10.50 -20.53
N ILE A 211 5.01 10.12 -20.32
CA ILE A 211 5.94 9.78 -21.41
C ILE A 211 5.32 8.66 -22.24
N ALA A 212 4.84 7.61 -21.61
CA ALA A 212 4.27 6.48 -22.31
C ALA A 212 3.00 6.83 -23.09
N LEU A 213 2.16 7.75 -22.60
CA LEU A 213 1.01 8.25 -23.35
C LEU A 213 1.43 9.12 -24.54
N ILE A 214 2.42 10.01 -24.39
CA ILE A 214 2.90 10.89 -25.46
C ILE A 214 3.57 10.09 -26.58
N PHE A 215 4.49 9.19 -26.23
CA PHE A 215 5.22 8.36 -27.19
C PHE A 215 4.45 7.10 -27.59
N GLY A 216 3.49 6.67 -26.79
CA GLY A 216 2.58 5.58 -27.12
C GLY A 216 1.52 6.03 -28.11
N ALA A 217 1.03 7.27 -28.06
CA ALA A 217 0.04 7.78 -29.02
C ALA A 217 0.52 7.66 -30.49
N SER A 218 1.82 7.80 -30.75
CA SER A 218 2.41 7.56 -32.07
C SER A 218 2.57 6.05 -32.39
N ALA A 219 2.94 5.21 -31.41
CA ALA A 219 3.01 3.76 -31.58
C ALA A 219 1.63 3.10 -31.81
N PHE A 220 0.57 3.63 -31.18
CA PHE A 220 -0.82 3.19 -31.38
C PHE A 220 -1.39 3.61 -32.75
N SER A 221 -0.83 4.66 -33.38
CA SER A 221 -1.16 5.02 -34.78
C SER A 221 -0.43 4.18 -35.83
N LEU A 222 0.70 3.54 -35.48
CA LEU A 222 1.55 2.81 -36.43
C LEU A 222 1.19 1.32 -36.59
N SER A 223 0.38 0.73 -35.70
CA SER A 223 -0.08 -0.67 -35.83
C SER A 223 -1.23 -0.85 -36.86
N LYS A 224 -1.36 0.07 -37.84
CA LYS A 224 -2.25 -0.06 -39.00
C LYS A 224 -1.60 -0.96 -40.04
N GLY A 225 -1.66 -2.27 -39.82
CA GLY A 225 -1.19 -3.30 -40.75
C GLY A 225 -2.15 -4.47 -40.92
N GLY A 226 -3.43 -4.33 -40.55
CA GLY A 226 -4.44 -5.37 -40.69
C GLY A 226 -5.81 -4.79 -41.04
N SER A 227 -6.29 -5.09 -42.23
CA SER A 227 -7.62 -4.74 -42.73
C SER A 227 -8.69 -5.55 -41.99
N GLY A 228 -9.46 -4.90 -41.11
CA GLY A 228 -10.62 -5.55 -40.46
C GLY A 228 -11.31 -4.68 -39.42
N SER A 229 -12.47 -4.13 -39.80
CA SER A 229 -13.49 -3.50 -38.95
C SER A 229 -13.11 -2.27 -38.10
N SER A 230 -13.78 -1.18 -38.42
CA SER A 230 -13.90 0.09 -37.71
C SER A 230 -14.19 -0.08 -36.21
N GLY A 231 -13.15 0.09 -35.40
CA GLY A 231 -13.22 0.15 -33.94
C GLY A 231 -11.83 0.24 -33.32
N GLY A 232 -10.95 1.03 -33.96
CA GLY A 232 -9.51 1.01 -33.73
C GLY A 232 -9.13 1.09 -32.26
N LEU A 233 -8.34 0.10 -31.84
CA LEU A 233 -7.70 -0.14 -30.54
C LEU A 233 -7.09 1.11 -29.87
N SER A 234 -6.59 2.05 -30.67
CA SER A 234 -6.11 3.36 -30.21
C SER A 234 -7.21 4.21 -29.56
N GLY A 235 -8.47 4.01 -29.93
CA GLY A 235 -9.61 4.75 -29.43
C GLY A 235 -10.01 4.31 -28.02
N LYS A 236 -10.01 3.01 -27.71
CA LYS A 236 -10.56 2.47 -26.45
C LYS A 236 -9.62 2.64 -25.24
N ILE A 237 -8.31 2.39 -25.40
CA ILE A 237 -7.32 2.64 -24.33
C ILE A 237 -7.11 4.14 -24.13
N PHE A 238 -7.11 4.93 -25.21
CA PHE A 238 -7.08 6.38 -25.13
C PHE A 238 -8.39 6.94 -24.54
N LEU A 239 -9.55 6.35 -24.87
CA LEU A 239 -10.82 6.65 -24.21
C LEU A 239 -10.79 6.28 -22.74
N ALA A 240 -10.18 5.16 -22.33
CA ALA A 240 -10.06 4.76 -20.94
C ALA A 240 -9.13 5.72 -20.16
N ALA A 241 -8.00 6.10 -20.76
CA ALA A 241 -7.08 7.10 -20.20
C ALA A 241 -7.74 8.49 -20.11
N ILE A 242 -8.50 8.90 -21.15
CA ILE A 242 -9.33 10.10 -21.13
C ILE A 242 -10.45 9.97 -20.11
N LEU A 243 -11.09 8.81 -19.96
CA LEU A 243 -12.14 8.58 -18.98
C LEU A 243 -11.58 8.73 -17.58
N ILE A 244 -10.39 8.20 -17.30
CA ILE A 244 -9.71 8.38 -16.02
C ILE A 244 -9.34 9.86 -15.82
N ALA A 245 -8.82 10.53 -16.84
CA ALA A 245 -8.50 11.96 -16.79
C ALA A 245 -9.76 12.83 -16.58
N VAL A 246 -10.89 12.46 -17.20
CA VAL A 246 -12.19 13.12 -17.12
C VAL A 246 -12.86 12.82 -15.78
N ILE A 247 -12.79 11.59 -15.26
CA ILE A 247 -13.23 11.23 -13.91
C ILE A 247 -12.43 12.01 -12.89
N THR A 248 -11.12 12.14 -13.10
CA THR A 248 -10.25 12.97 -12.26
C THR A 248 -10.65 14.45 -12.37
N ALA A 249 -10.90 14.98 -13.57
CA ALA A 249 -11.33 16.36 -13.78
C ALA A 249 -12.72 16.64 -13.16
N ILE A 250 -13.69 15.74 -13.34
CA ILE A 250 -15.04 15.81 -12.73
C ILE A 250 -14.95 15.74 -11.20
N ALA A 251 -14.05 14.90 -10.67
CA ALA A 251 -13.78 14.83 -9.25
C ALA A 251 -13.22 16.16 -8.69
N PHE A 252 -12.53 16.95 -9.52
CA PHE A 252 -12.09 18.31 -9.19
C PHE A 252 -13.20 19.37 -9.29
N THR A 253 -14.22 19.17 -10.12
CA THR A 253 -15.36 20.08 -10.27
C THR A 253 -16.37 19.97 -9.13
N ILE A 254 -16.51 18.80 -8.50
CA ILE A 254 -17.43 18.57 -7.39
C ILE A 254 -16.83 19.13 -6.08
N PRO A 255 -17.44 20.13 -5.41
CA PRO A 255 -16.84 20.80 -4.25
C PRO A 255 -16.55 19.88 -3.06
N GLY A 256 -17.39 18.88 -2.83
CA GLY A 256 -17.23 17.90 -1.75
C GLY A 256 -16.10 16.89 -2.00
N LEU A 257 -15.83 16.57 -3.26
CA LEU A 257 -14.75 15.67 -3.65
C LEU A 257 -13.44 16.46 -3.81
N ARG A 258 -13.49 17.70 -4.31
CA ARG A 258 -12.36 18.64 -4.37
C ARG A 258 -11.71 18.84 -3.01
N HIS A 259 -12.44 18.93 -1.90
CA HIS A 259 -11.82 19.10 -0.58
C HIS A 259 -11.15 17.83 -0.05
N ARG A 260 -11.63 16.64 -0.43
CA ARG A 260 -10.98 15.35 -0.10
C ARG A 260 -9.78 15.08 -1.00
N VAL A 261 -9.95 15.33 -2.29
CA VAL A 261 -8.93 15.19 -3.33
C VAL A 261 -7.84 16.23 -3.14
N SER A 262 -8.15 17.48 -2.79
CA SER A 262 -7.13 18.49 -2.50
C SER A 262 -6.36 18.16 -1.21
N LYS A 263 -7.02 17.65 -0.16
CA LYS A 263 -6.31 17.14 1.03
C LYS A 263 -5.38 15.97 0.71
N PHE A 264 -5.63 15.22 -0.37
CA PHE A 264 -4.80 14.10 -0.78
C PHE A 264 -3.71 14.51 -1.80
N LEU A 265 -4.03 15.35 -2.78
CA LEU A 265 -3.15 15.78 -3.86
C LEU A 265 -2.25 16.96 -3.49
N ILE A 266 -2.69 17.91 -2.66
CA ILE A 266 -1.84 19.03 -2.21
C ILE A 266 -0.58 18.51 -1.51
N PRO A 267 -0.64 17.52 -0.59
CA PRO A 267 0.56 16.90 -0.03
C PRO A 267 1.45 16.26 -1.09
N GLN A 268 0.87 15.59 -2.10
CA GLN A 268 1.65 14.96 -3.17
C GLN A 268 2.35 15.99 -4.06
N VAL A 269 1.70 17.12 -4.38
CA VAL A 269 2.29 18.21 -5.17
C VAL A 269 3.37 18.94 -4.37
N HIS A 270 3.14 19.21 -3.08
CA HIS A 270 4.18 19.77 -2.20
C HIS A 270 5.37 18.83 -2.09
N ALA A 271 5.13 17.54 -1.88
CA ALA A 271 6.18 16.55 -1.80
C ALA A 271 6.90 16.37 -3.15
N ALA A 272 6.22 16.51 -4.30
CA ALA A 272 6.85 16.53 -5.61
C ALA A 272 7.76 17.76 -5.79
N LYS A 273 7.32 18.93 -5.33
CA LYS A 273 8.14 20.16 -5.33
C LYS A 273 9.35 20.04 -4.40
N GLU A 274 9.17 19.48 -3.20
CA GLU A 274 10.26 19.21 -2.26
C GLU A 274 11.22 18.15 -2.78
N ASN A 275 10.73 17.11 -3.46
CA ASN A 275 11.54 16.12 -4.16
C ASN A 275 12.41 16.76 -5.25
N LEU A 276 11.81 17.61 -6.08
CA LEU A 276 12.54 18.34 -7.12
C LEU A 276 13.59 19.26 -6.50
N ALA A 277 13.27 19.92 -5.39
CA ALA A 277 14.21 20.73 -4.63
C ALA A 277 15.32 19.89 -3.96
N ALA A 278 15.02 18.68 -3.49
CA ALA A 278 15.98 17.76 -2.90
C ALA A 278 16.94 17.19 -3.96
N VAL A 279 16.44 16.89 -5.16
CA VAL A 279 17.25 16.53 -6.34
C VAL A 279 18.20 17.68 -6.68
N MET A 280 17.73 18.93 -6.67
CA MET A 280 18.60 20.08 -6.90
C MET A 280 19.67 20.27 -5.82
N LYS A 281 19.36 19.96 -4.56
CA LYS A 281 20.33 20.05 -3.45
C LYS A 281 21.37 18.93 -3.47
N ASN A 282 21.00 17.73 -3.90
CA ASN A 282 21.90 16.57 -3.99
C ASN A 282 21.61 15.76 -5.27
N PRO A 283 22.13 16.18 -6.44
CA PRO A 283 21.76 15.62 -7.74
C PRO A 283 22.03 14.13 -7.86
N ARG A 284 23.12 13.64 -7.26
CA ARG A 284 23.47 12.21 -7.28
C ARG A 284 22.44 11.34 -6.55
N LYS A 285 21.96 11.77 -5.38
CA LYS A 285 21.00 11.02 -4.56
C LYS A 285 19.59 11.09 -5.14
N GLY A 286 19.19 12.26 -5.63
CA GLY A 286 17.96 12.42 -6.38
C GLY A 286 17.91 11.58 -7.65
N LEU A 287 18.99 11.59 -8.45
CA LEU A 287 19.09 10.77 -9.66
C LEU A 287 19.11 9.28 -9.33
N GLN A 288 19.82 8.86 -8.27
CA GLN A 288 19.80 7.46 -7.81
C GLN A 288 18.38 7.01 -7.45
N MET A 289 17.60 7.88 -6.79
CA MET A 289 16.21 7.60 -6.42
C MET A 289 15.30 7.42 -7.64
N LEU A 290 15.39 8.37 -8.59
CA LEU A 290 14.59 8.32 -9.83
C LEU A 290 15.02 7.16 -10.74
N ALA A 291 16.33 6.94 -10.90
CA ALA A 291 16.87 5.86 -11.72
C ALA A 291 16.48 4.48 -11.20
N GLY A 292 16.49 4.29 -9.87
CA GLY A 292 16.04 3.03 -9.25
C GLY A 292 14.56 2.72 -9.52
N ASN A 293 13.69 3.71 -9.39
CA ASN A 293 12.26 3.57 -9.72
C ASN A 293 12.04 3.36 -11.22
N ALA A 294 12.70 4.14 -12.07
CA ALA A 294 12.64 4.03 -13.52
C ALA A 294 13.07 2.63 -14.01
N LEU A 295 14.19 2.13 -13.49
CA LEU A 295 14.68 0.80 -13.77
C LEU A 295 13.67 -0.26 -13.34
N SER A 296 13.10 -0.13 -12.14
CA SER A 296 12.06 -1.05 -11.67
C SER A 296 10.85 -1.06 -12.58
N GLN A 297 10.41 0.11 -13.06
CA GLN A 297 9.26 0.24 -13.96
C GLN A 297 9.49 -0.45 -15.30
N VAL A 298 10.67 -0.23 -15.90
CA VAL A 298 11.05 -0.88 -17.17
C VAL A 298 11.12 -2.40 -16.99
N PHE A 299 11.71 -2.89 -15.90
CA PHE A 299 11.80 -4.33 -15.68
C PHE A 299 10.45 -4.97 -15.33
N TYR A 300 9.53 -4.26 -14.68
CA TYR A 300 8.15 -4.74 -14.56
C TYR A 300 7.48 -4.89 -15.94
N ALA A 301 7.69 -3.93 -16.85
CA ALA A 301 7.19 -4.06 -18.22
C ALA A 301 7.86 -5.21 -18.97
N LEU A 302 9.16 -5.45 -18.79
CA LEU A 302 9.88 -6.60 -19.38
C LEU A 302 9.41 -7.94 -18.82
N VAL A 303 9.03 -8.00 -17.53
CA VAL A 303 8.40 -9.17 -16.92
C VAL A 303 7.07 -9.48 -17.62
N LEU A 304 6.23 -8.47 -17.85
CA LEU A 304 4.97 -8.63 -18.60
C LEU A 304 5.23 -9.04 -20.06
N TRP A 305 6.26 -8.46 -20.69
CA TRP A 305 6.67 -8.78 -22.05
C TRP A 305 7.05 -10.26 -22.19
N ALA A 306 7.90 -10.77 -21.28
CA ALA A 306 8.31 -12.16 -21.27
C ALA A 306 7.14 -13.11 -20.93
N ALA A 307 6.23 -12.68 -20.05
CA ALA A 307 5.04 -13.44 -19.71
C ALA A 307 4.10 -13.59 -20.92
N LEU A 308 3.91 -12.56 -21.74
CA LEU A 308 3.14 -12.65 -22.99
C LEU A 308 3.81 -13.57 -24.03
N HIS A 309 5.14 -13.50 -24.15
CA HIS A 309 5.88 -14.38 -25.07
C HIS A 309 5.80 -15.87 -24.69
N THR A 310 5.51 -16.16 -23.42
CA THR A 310 5.24 -17.53 -22.96
C THR A 310 4.00 -18.11 -23.66
N TYR A 311 3.06 -17.28 -24.07
CA TYR A 311 1.78 -17.68 -24.68
C TYR A 311 1.66 -17.28 -26.15
N GLY A 312 2.80 -16.99 -26.82
CA GLY A 312 2.85 -16.65 -28.24
C GLY A 312 2.44 -15.21 -28.58
N GLU A 313 2.17 -14.39 -27.56
CA GLU A 313 1.68 -13.02 -27.73
C GLU A 313 2.77 -11.98 -27.46
N SER A 314 2.61 -10.79 -28.04
CA SER A 314 3.54 -9.70 -27.80
C SER A 314 2.87 -8.34 -27.86
N LEU A 315 3.31 -7.42 -27.00
CA LEU A 315 2.92 -6.02 -27.01
C LEU A 315 4.16 -5.14 -26.98
N GLY A 316 4.05 -3.93 -27.50
CA GLY A 316 5.14 -2.96 -27.45
C GLY A 316 5.47 -2.58 -26.00
N LEU A 317 6.76 -2.39 -25.70
CA LEU A 317 7.23 -2.07 -24.34
C LEU A 317 6.50 -0.85 -23.75
N MET A 318 6.18 0.15 -24.58
CA MET A 318 5.45 1.34 -24.14
C MET A 318 4.00 1.02 -23.72
N GLN A 319 3.32 0.12 -24.43
CA GLN A 319 1.97 -0.32 -24.08
C GLN A 319 1.99 -1.06 -22.74
N LEU A 320 2.98 -1.91 -22.53
CA LEU A 320 3.17 -2.64 -21.28
C LEU A 320 3.46 -1.71 -20.09
N ILE A 321 4.24 -0.64 -20.29
CA ILE A 321 4.43 0.40 -19.28
C ILE A 321 3.08 1.05 -18.93
N ILE A 322 2.27 1.44 -19.92
CA ILE A 322 0.96 2.05 -19.68
C ILE A 322 0.06 1.10 -18.90
N ILE A 323 -0.06 -0.15 -19.37
CA ILE A 323 -0.91 -1.17 -18.76
C ILE A 323 -0.48 -1.45 -17.31
N ASN A 324 0.83 -1.66 -17.09
CA ASN A 324 1.36 -1.88 -15.74
C ASN A 324 1.12 -0.69 -14.81
N THR A 325 1.34 0.52 -15.32
CA THR A 325 1.18 1.75 -14.54
C THR A 325 -0.28 2.00 -14.17
N LEU A 326 -1.20 1.84 -15.12
CA LEU A 326 -2.63 1.97 -14.86
C LEU A 326 -3.11 0.91 -13.85
N ALA A 327 -2.69 -0.35 -14.01
CA ALA A 327 -3.02 -1.42 -13.08
C ALA A 327 -2.46 -1.15 -11.67
N SER A 328 -1.24 -0.62 -11.57
CA SER A 328 -0.58 -0.27 -10.30
C SER A 328 -1.26 0.91 -9.60
N ILE A 329 -1.65 1.95 -10.35
CA ILE A 329 -2.45 3.08 -9.82
C ILE A 329 -3.80 2.58 -9.28
N LEU A 330 -4.49 1.73 -10.03
CA LEU A 330 -5.76 1.13 -9.59
C LEU A 330 -5.56 0.30 -8.32
N GLY A 331 -4.51 -0.51 -8.27
CA GLY A 331 -4.15 -1.31 -7.10
C GLY A 331 -3.78 -0.47 -5.87
N GLY A 332 -3.13 0.68 -6.06
CA GLY A 332 -2.73 1.58 -4.97
C GLY A 332 -3.89 2.34 -4.34
N ILE A 333 -4.97 2.60 -5.09
CA ILE A 333 -6.18 3.27 -4.59
C ILE A 333 -7.16 2.25 -3.97
N ALA A 334 -7.09 0.99 -4.41
CA ALA A 334 -7.95 -0.06 -3.88
C ALA A 334 -7.67 -0.31 -2.38
N PRO A 335 -8.71 -0.47 -1.55
CA PRO A 335 -8.55 -0.81 -0.14
C PRO A 335 -8.25 -2.31 0.03
N VAL A 336 -7.44 -2.91 -0.86
CA VAL A 336 -7.08 -4.32 -0.85
C VAL A 336 -5.58 -4.45 -0.56
N PRO A 337 -5.18 -5.13 0.52
CA PRO A 337 -3.76 -5.36 0.82
C PRO A 337 -3.03 -6.01 -0.36
N GLY A 338 -1.88 -5.45 -0.75
CA GLY A 338 -1.08 -5.94 -1.88
C GLY A 338 -1.72 -5.77 -3.27
N GLY A 339 -2.89 -5.13 -3.37
CA GLY A 339 -3.61 -4.93 -4.64
C GLY A 339 -4.04 -6.22 -5.33
N ILE A 340 -4.08 -7.35 -4.61
CA ILE A 340 -4.44 -8.65 -5.17
C ILE A 340 -5.88 -8.61 -5.70
N GLY A 341 -6.06 -9.13 -6.90
CA GLY A 341 -7.29 -9.13 -7.67
C GLY A 341 -7.52 -7.84 -8.47
N VAL A 342 -7.18 -6.68 -7.91
CA VAL A 342 -7.36 -5.39 -8.60
C VAL A 342 -6.28 -5.17 -9.67
N ILE A 343 -5.01 -5.46 -9.33
CA ILE A 343 -3.90 -5.32 -10.28
C ILE A 343 -4.07 -6.36 -11.40
N GLU A 344 -4.44 -7.59 -11.05
CA GLU A 344 -4.69 -8.68 -12.00
C GLU A 344 -5.81 -8.31 -12.97
N ALA A 345 -6.95 -7.86 -12.46
CA ALA A 345 -8.06 -7.41 -13.30
C ALA A 345 -7.66 -6.21 -14.19
N GLY A 346 -6.87 -5.28 -13.67
CA GLY A 346 -6.35 -4.14 -14.43
C GLY A 346 -5.39 -4.55 -15.55
N LEU A 347 -4.49 -5.51 -15.29
CA LEU A 347 -3.58 -6.05 -16.29
C LEU A 347 -4.34 -6.82 -17.37
N ILE A 348 -5.27 -7.70 -16.98
CA ILE A 348 -6.08 -8.49 -17.91
C ILE A 348 -6.91 -7.56 -18.78
N ALA A 349 -7.62 -6.59 -18.19
CA ALA A 349 -8.37 -5.58 -18.94
C ALA A 349 -7.47 -4.75 -19.87
N GLY A 350 -6.25 -4.43 -19.45
CA GLY A 350 -5.28 -3.71 -20.27
C GLY A 350 -4.80 -4.53 -21.46
N PHE A 351 -4.50 -5.81 -21.27
CA PHE A 351 -4.08 -6.73 -22.34
C PHE A 351 -5.21 -7.01 -23.32
N THR A 352 -6.43 -7.27 -22.85
CA THR A 352 -7.59 -7.50 -23.72
C THR A 352 -7.98 -6.24 -24.48
N ALA A 353 -7.92 -5.08 -23.83
CA ALA A 353 -8.09 -3.80 -24.53
C ALA A 353 -6.98 -3.55 -25.58
N ALA A 354 -5.79 -4.12 -25.38
CA ALA A 354 -4.67 -4.09 -26.32
C ALA A 354 -4.73 -5.22 -27.37
N GLY A 355 -5.81 -5.99 -27.42
CA GLY A 355 -6.07 -6.99 -28.47
C GLY A 355 -5.56 -8.39 -28.16
N ILE A 356 -5.04 -8.64 -26.96
CA ILE A 356 -4.64 -9.98 -26.53
C ILE A 356 -5.90 -10.80 -26.20
N PRO A 357 -6.07 -12.01 -26.76
CA PRO A 357 -7.13 -12.92 -26.37
C PRO A 357 -7.23 -13.16 -24.86
N ASP A 358 -8.47 -13.19 -24.34
CA ASP A 358 -8.76 -13.25 -22.89
C ASP A 358 -7.99 -14.36 -22.17
N GLN A 359 -7.95 -15.57 -22.75
CA GLN A 359 -7.27 -16.72 -22.16
C GLN A 359 -5.76 -16.48 -21.98
N GLN A 360 -5.09 -15.93 -23.00
CA GLN A 360 -3.65 -15.61 -22.93
C GLN A 360 -3.38 -14.40 -22.03
N ALA A 361 -4.27 -13.40 -22.01
CA ALA A 361 -4.16 -12.24 -21.13
C ALA A 361 -4.22 -12.65 -19.64
N ILE A 362 -5.13 -13.57 -19.30
CA ILE A 362 -5.22 -14.18 -17.97
C ILE A 362 -3.92 -14.95 -17.69
N ALA A 363 -3.48 -15.81 -18.62
CA ALA A 363 -2.29 -16.64 -18.47
C ALA A 363 -1.02 -15.82 -18.20
N ALA A 364 -0.77 -14.81 -19.04
CA ALA A 364 0.38 -13.92 -18.93
C ALA A 364 0.34 -13.13 -17.63
N THR A 365 -0.84 -12.65 -17.23
CA THR A 365 -1.02 -11.94 -15.96
C THR A 365 -0.66 -12.83 -14.77
N PHE A 366 -1.20 -14.04 -14.69
CA PHE A 366 -0.92 -14.94 -13.58
C PHE A 366 0.52 -15.42 -13.57
N THR A 367 1.14 -15.65 -14.73
CA THR A 367 2.56 -16.01 -14.83
C THR A 367 3.47 -14.88 -14.34
N ALA A 368 3.21 -13.64 -14.75
CA ALA A 368 3.95 -12.49 -14.24
C ALA A 368 3.73 -12.27 -12.73
N ARG A 369 2.49 -12.41 -12.26
CA ARG A 369 2.11 -12.19 -10.85
C ARG A 369 2.60 -13.29 -9.92
N MET A 370 2.75 -14.51 -10.41
CA MET A 370 3.38 -15.61 -9.68
C MET A 370 4.74 -15.18 -9.13
N PHE A 371 5.58 -14.59 -9.96
CA PHE A 371 6.94 -14.21 -9.59
C PHE A 371 7.08 -12.81 -8.99
N THR A 372 6.10 -11.92 -9.22
CA THR A 372 6.17 -10.54 -8.72
C THR A 372 5.33 -10.27 -7.46
N ALA A 373 4.32 -11.11 -7.18
CA ALA A 373 3.36 -10.87 -6.11
C ALA A 373 3.08 -12.09 -5.22
N TYR A 374 3.00 -13.31 -5.76
CA TYR A 374 2.60 -14.48 -4.96
C TYR A 374 3.77 -15.21 -4.31
N LEU A 375 4.86 -15.41 -5.05
CA LEU A 375 6.07 -16.06 -4.54
C LEU A 375 6.93 -15.15 -3.64
N PRO A 376 7.13 -13.84 -3.95
CA PRO A 376 7.98 -12.95 -3.14
C PRO A 376 7.63 -12.85 -1.65
N PRO A 377 6.35 -12.83 -1.22
CA PRO A 377 6.00 -12.83 0.20
C PRO A 377 6.59 -13.99 1.02
N ILE A 378 6.79 -15.16 0.42
CA ILE A 378 7.41 -16.33 1.09
C ILE A 378 8.85 -15.99 1.49
N TRP A 379 9.62 -15.45 0.54
CA TRP A 379 10.98 -14.97 0.77
C TRP A 379 10.99 -13.72 1.67
N GLY A 380 9.96 -12.88 1.56
CA GLY A 380 9.75 -11.70 2.40
C GLY A 380 9.65 -12.03 3.88
N TRP A 381 8.92 -13.10 4.24
CA TRP A 381 8.83 -13.56 5.62
C TRP A 381 10.20 -14.01 6.16
N LEU A 382 10.95 -14.80 5.39
CA LEU A 382 12.31 -15.22 5.74
C LEU A 382 13.23 -14.02 5.94
N SER A 383 13.13 -13.04 5.05
CA SER A 383 13.91 -11.80 5.11
C SER A 383 13.60 -10.98 6.37
N ILE A 384 12.32 -10.81 6.72
CA ILE A 384 11.92 -10.11 7.96
C ILE A 384 12.46 -10.84 9.18
N ASN A 385 12.39 -12.18 9.18
CA ASN A 385 12.93 -12.96 10.29
C ASN A 385 14.45 -12.74 10.43
N TRP A 386 15.19 -12.75 9.32
CA TRP A 386 16.63 -12.46 9.32
C TRP A 386 16.95 -11.04 9.79
N LEU A 387 16.18 -10.04 9.33
CA LEU A 387 16.33 -8.64 9.74
C LEU A 387 16.09 -8.46 11.25
N ARG A 388 15.08 -9.14 11.80
CA ARG A 388 14.78 -9.13 13.25
C ARG A 388 15.89 -9.79 14.06
N HIS A 389 16.42 -10.92 13.61
CA HIS A 389 17.51 -11.63 14.30
C HIS A 389 18.82 -10.82 14.34
N ARG A 390 19.04 -9.94 13.34
CA ARG A 390 20.22 -9.07 13.29
C ARG A 390 19.96 -7.64 13.76
N ASP A 391 18.85 -7.41 14.46
CA ASP A 391 18.47 -6.12 15.03
C ASP A 391 18.32 -4.97 14.00
N TYR A 392 18.05 -5.29 12.73
CA TYR A 392 17.77 -4.29 11.70
C TYR A 392 16.33 -3.77 11.73
N VAL A 393 15.39 -4.51 12.33
CA VAL A 393 13.99 -4.08 12.48
C VAL A 393 13.47 -4.45 13.85
#